data_AF-A0A4V3WDD5-F1
#
_entry.id   AF-A0A4V3WDD5-F1
#
_cell.length_a   1.000
_cell.length_b   1.000
_cell.length_c   1.000
_cell.angle_alpha   90.00
_cell.angle_beta   90.00
_cell.angle_gamma   90.00
#
_symmetry.space_group_name_H-M   'P 1'
#
loop_
_entity.id
_entity.type
_entity.pdbx_description
1 polymer ?
#
loop_
_entity_poly.entity_id
_entity_poly.type
_entity_poly.pdbx_seq_one_letter_code
_entity_poly.pdbx_strand_id
1 'polypeptide(L)'
;MHPPQPAPMPMGQQPAPQPTSSQLWSEAQASVQSSVQGGLNQIASADTSTKKLIAGLLAIFLGSLGIHKFYLGMTKPGIVMLAVTLGGYLMFTLLWWLGIGFLFLFLPFAAGLLGLIEGILYLTKSDAEFDAKYVRGKQEWL
;
A
#
# COMPACT_ATOMS: atom_id res chain seq x y z
N MET A 1 -66.16 -7.03 50.30
CA MET A 1 -64.90 -7.79 50.28
C MET A 1 -64.63 -8.15 48.83
N HIS A 2 -63.69 -7.46 48.17
CA HIS A 2 -63.35 -7.73 46.77
C HIS A 2 -62.40 -8.93 46.69
N PRO A 3 -62.61 -9.89 45.76
CA PRO A 3 -61.68 -10.99 45.58
C PRO A 3 -60.34 -10.49 45.01
N PRO A 4 -59.20 -11.05 45.43
CA PRO A 4 -57.89 -10.68 44.92
C PRO A 4 -57.77 -11.04 43.43
N GLN A 5 -57.24 -10.11 42.62
CA GLN A 5 -56.93 -10.36 41.21
C GLN A 5 -55.86 -11.45 41.07
N PRO A 6 -56.02 -12.43 40.15
CA PRO A 6 -54.99 -13.42 39.90
C PRO A 6 -53.74 -12.77 39.29
N ALA A 7 -52.56 -13.15 39.77
CA ALA A 7 -51.29 -12.67 39.25
C ALA A 7 -51.09 -13.06 37.77
N PRO A 8 -50.49 -12.18 36.93
CA PRO A 8 -50.15 -12.55 35.56
C PRO A 8 -49.12 -13.68 35.57
N MET A 9 -49.45 -14.80 34.94
CA MET A 9 -48.52 -15.93 34.82
C MET A 9 -47.34 -15.56 33.91
N PRO A 10 -46.10 -15.96 34.24
CA PRO A 10 -44.96 -15.74 33.36
C PRO A 10 -45.17 -16.50 32.05
N MET A 11 -45.30 -15.76 30.95
CA MET A 11 -45.33 -16.31 29.60
C MET A 11 -44.03 -17.09 29.37
N GLY A 12 -44.13 -18.41 29.24
CA GLY A 12 -42.99 -19.25 28.90
C GLY A 12 -42.37 -18.78 27.59
N GLN A 13 -41.04 -18.64 27.55
CA GLN A 13 -40.31 -18.30 26.33
C GLN A 13 -40.62 -19.36 25.26
N GLN A 14 -41.36 -18.96 24.24
CA GLN A 14 -41.69 -19.81 23.11
C GLN A 14 -40.38 -20.12 22.35
N PRO A 15 -40.05 -21.41 22.09
CA PRO A 15 -38.84 -21.75 21.35
C PRO A 15 -38.88 -21.09 19.97
N ALA A 16 -37.79 -20.41 19.58
CA ALA A 16 -37.73 -19.76 18.27
C ALA A 16 -37.98 -20.78 17.14
N PRO A 17 -38.78 -20.42 16.12
CA PRO A 17 -39.04 -21.32 14.99
C PRO A 17 -37.72 -21.70 14.30
N GLN A 18 -37.54 -22.99 14.01
CA GLN A 18 -36.31 -23.46 13.38
C GLN A 18 -36.18 -22.96 11.94
N PRO A 19 -34.98 -22.57 11.49
CA PRO A 19 -34.75 -22.08 10.15
C PRO A 19 -35.06 -23.16 9.11
N THR A 20 -35.65 -22.76 7.99
CA THR A 20 -35.95 -23.65 6.88
C THR A 20 -34.66 -24.06 6.15
N SER A 21 -34.68 -25.19 5.44
CA SER A 21 -33.53 -25.64 4.64
C SER A 21 -33.02 -24.57 3.66
N SER A 22 -33.92 -23.80 3.05
CA SER A 22 -33.56 -22.70 2.14
C SER A 22 -32.73 -21.59 2.81
N GLN A 23 -33.03 -21.28 4.08
CA GLN A 23 -32.30 -20.27 4.85
C GLN A 23 -30.92 -20.79 5.26
N LEU A 24 -30.84 -22.06 5.69
CA LEU A 24 -29.57 -22.72 6.01
C LEU A 24 -28.61 -22.73 4.81
N TRP A 25 -29.10 -23.02 3.61
CA TRP A 25 -28.28 -22.98 2.40
C TRP A 25 -27.82 -21.57 2.04
N SER A 26 -28.65 -20.55 2.29
CA SER A 26 -28.32 -19.15 2.01
C SER A 26 -27.24 -18.62 2.97
N GLU A 27 -27.33 -18.92 4.27
CA GLU A 27 -26.31 -18.58 5.26
C GLU A 27 -24.99 -19.35 5.04
N ALA A 28 -25.08 -20.63 4.64
CA ALA A 28 -23.91 -21.40 4.27
C ALA A 28 -23.16 -20.77 3.09
N GLN A 29 -23.87 -20.33 2.04
CA GLN A 29 -23.26 -19.64 0.90
C GLN A 29 -22.64 -18.29 1.30
N ALA A 30 -23.35 -17.49 2.11
CA ALA A 30 -22.87 -16.19 2.56
C ALA A 30 -21.60 -16.30 3.43
N SER A 31 -21.55 -17.28 4.33
CA SER A 31 -20.37 -17.52 5.18
C SER A 31 -19.14 -17.99 4.39
N VAL A 32 -19.33 -18.84 3.38
CA VAL A 32 -18.27 -19.25 2.46
C VAL A 32 -17.77 -18.06 1.66
N GLN A 33 -18.65 -17.25 1.08
CA GLN A 33 -18.24 -16.09 0.29
C GLN A 33 -17.46 -15.05 1.12
N SER A 34 -17.86 -14.86 2.38
CA SER A 34 -17.16 -13.96 3.31
C SER A 34 -15.75 -14.44 3.66
N SER A 35 -15.59 -15.75 3.90
CA SER A 35 -14.28 -16.35 4.22
C SER A 35 -13.33 -16.36 3.02
N VAL A 36 -13.84 -16.63 1.82
CA VAL A 36 -13.05 -16.54 0.57
C VAL A 36 -12.63 -15.09 0.31
N GLN A 37 -13.55 -14.14 0.39
CA GLN A 37 -13.23 -12.73 0.17
C GLN A 37 -12.22 -12.21 1.21
N GLY A 38 -12.36 -12.61 2.47
CA GLY A 38 -11.41 -12.29 3.53
C GLY A 38 -10.01 -12.86 3.24
N GLY A 39 -9.92 -14.11 2.79
CA GLY A 39 -8.66 -14.74 2.38
C GLY A 39 -7.99 -14.00 1.21
N LEU A 40 -8.75 -13.67 0.16
CA LEU A 40 -8.24 -12.91 -0.99
C LEU A 40 -7.74 -11.51 -0.60
N ASN A 41 -8.49 -10.81 0.26
CA ASN A 41 -8.08 -9.50 0.75
C ASN A 41 -6.79 -9.59 1.58
N GLN A 42 -6.61 -10.64 2.37
CA GLN A 42 -5.40 -10.84 3.17
C GLN A 42 -4.18 -11.11 2.28
N ILE A 43 -4.34 -11.90 1.22
CA ILE A 43 -3.28 -12.15 0.22
C ILE A 43 -2.92 -10.86 -0.52
N ALA A 44 -3.92 -10.12 -0.99
CA ALA A 44 -3.72 -8.85 -1.69
C ALA A 44 -3.04 -7.79 -0.80
N SER A 45 -3.42 -7.75 0.49
CA SER A 45 -2.79 -6.87 1.48
C SER A 45 -1.33 -7.26 1.70
N ALA A 46 -1.04 -8.55 1.89
CA ALA A 46 0.33 -9.04 2.07
C ALA A 46 1.22 -8.72 0.85
N ASP A 47 0.73 -8.96 -0.37
CA ASP A 47 1.46 -8.65 -1.60
C ASP A 47 1.76 -7.14 -1.71
N THR A 48 0.79 -6.29 -1.32
CA THR A 48 0.98 -4.85 -1.23
C THR A 48 2.04 -4.45 -0.21
N SER A 49 1.98 -5.01 1.01
CA SER A 49 2.97 -4.73 2.06
C SER A 49 4.37 -5.12 1.61
N THR A 50 4.54 -6.29 0.97
CA THR A 50 5.81 -6.74 0.41
C THR A 50 6.31 -5.80 -0.69
N LYS A 51 5.44 -5.42 -1.63
CA LYS A 51 5.81 -4.44 -2.68
C LYS A 51 6.21 -3.09 -2.11
N LYS A 52 5.51 -2.60 -1.08
CA LYS A 52 5.83 -1.35 -0.39
C LYS A 52 7.20 -1.39 0.27
N LEU A 53 7.49 -2.48 0.98
CA LEU A 53 8.78 -2.68 1.64
C LEU A 53 9.92 -2.71 0.62
N ILE A 54 9.78 -3.50 -0.45
CA ILE A 54 10.80 -3.59 -1.50
C ILE A 54 10.98 -2.24 -2.19
N ALA A 55 9.90 -1.56 -2.57
CA ALA A 55 9.96 -0.25 -3.19
C ALA A 55 10.65 0.79 -2.28
N GLY A 56 10.33 0.80 -0.99
CA GLY A 56 10.93 1.69 -0.01
C GLY A 56 12.43 1.43 0.19
N LEU A 57 12.84 0.16 0.31
CA LEU A 57 14.25 -0.22 0.42
C LEU A 57 15.03 0.12 -0.86
N LEU A 58 14.48 -0.17 -2.04
CA LEU A 58 15.08 0.21 -3.31
C LEU A 58 15.26 1.72 -3.42
N ALA A 59 14.30 2.51 -2.92
CA ALA A 59 14.39 3.96 -2.93
C ALA A 59 15.46 4.48 -1.96
N ILE A 60 15.68 3.84 -0.81
CA ILE A 60 16.75 4.23 0.13
C ILE A 60 18.13 3.94 -0.45
N PHE A 61 18.36 2.73 -0.97
CA PHE A 61 19.69 2.32 -1.41
C PHE A 61 20.00 2.79 -2.84
N LEU A 62 19.02 2.72 -3.74
CA LEU A 62 19.16 2.93 -5.18
C LEU A 62 18.18 4.02 -5.69
N GLY A 63 17.69 4.90 -4.81
CA GLY A 63 16.71 5.92 -5.18
C GLY A 63 17.26 6.99 -6.11
N SER A 64 18.55 7.33 -5.99
CA SER A 64 19.20 8.24 -6.94
C SER A 64 19.17 7.69 -8.37
N LEU A 65 19.10 6.37 -8.55
CA LEU A 65 18.98 5.74 -9.88
C LEU A 65 17.53 5.66 -10.37
N GLY A 66 16.53 5.85 -9.51
CA GLY A 66 15.11 5.73 -9.84
C GLY A 66 14.59 4.29 -9.95
N ILE A 67 15.33 3.29 -9.45
CA ILE A 67 15.01 1.86 -9.64
C ILE A 67 13.71 1.44 -8.96
N HIS A 68 13.36 2.08 -7.84
CA HIS A 68 12.08 1.88 -7.15
C HIS A 68 10.87 2.21 -8.01
N LYS A 69 10.98 3.14 -8.98
CA LYS A 69 9.89 3.47 -9.92
C LYS A 69 9.66 2.37 -10.95
N PHE A 70 10.73 1.74 -11.42
CA PHE A 70 10.64 0.59 -12.31
C PHE A 70 10.00 -0.61 -11.62
N TYR A 71 10.32 -0.82 -10.33
CA TYR A 71 9.70 -1.88 -9.53
C TYR A 71 8.17 -1.74 -9.45
N LEU A 72 7.67 -0.52 -9.41
CA LEU A 72 6.23 -0.21 -9.42
C LEU A 72 5.58 -0.25 -10.81
N GLY A 73 6.34 -0.62 -11.85
CA GLY A 73 5.85 -0.66 -13.24
C GLY A 73 5.72 0.72 -13.88
N MET A 74 6.31 1.77 -13.28
CA MET A 74 6.32 3.13 -13.82
C MET A 74 7.59 3.37 -14.63
N THR A 75 7.64 2.81 -15.84
CA THR A 75 8.85 2.83 -16.69
C THR A 75 9.23 4.23 -17.15
N LYS A 76 8.25 5.10 -17.47
CA LYS A 76 8.50 6.48 -17.94
C LYS A 76 9.26 7.32 -16.90
N PRO A 77 8.75 7.52 -15.67
CA PRO A 77 9.48 8.31 -14.67
C PRO A 77 10.78 7.64 -14.23
N GLY A 78 10.85 6.30 -14.23
CA GLY A 78 12.09 5.58 -13.99
C GLY A 78 13.19 5.93 -15.01
N ILE A 79 12.85 5.96 -16.31
CA ILE A 79 13.80 6.34 -17.36
C ILE A 79 14.24 7.80 -17.21
N VAL A 80 13.31 8.70 -16.86
CA VAL A 80 13.63 10.12 -16.64
C VAL A 80 14.63 10.27 -15.50
N MET A 81 14.40 9.65 -14.34
CA MET A 81 15.37 9.69 -13.23
C MET A 81 16.71 9.09 -13.63
N LEU A 82 16.70 7.94 -14.30
CA LEU A 82 17.93 7.29 -14.73
C LEU A 82 18.74 8.17 -15.69
N ALA A 83 18.08 8.82 -16.66
CA ALA A 83 18.72 9.71 -17.62
C ALA A 83 19.27 10.98 -16.95
N VAL A 84 18.53 11.58 -16.01
CA VAL A 84 18.98 12.75 -15.25
C VAL A 84 20.18 12.39 -14.38
N THR A 85 20.14 11.25 -13.70
CA THR A 85 21.24 10.81 -12.84
C THR A 85 22.47 10.45 -13.65
N LEU A 86 22.34 9.64 -14.71
CA LEU A 86 23.46 9.30 -15.59
C LEU A 86 24.03 10.54 -16.29
N GLY A 87 23.18 11.37 -16.88
CA GLY A 87 23.60 12.62 -17.54
C GLY A 87 24.28 13.58 -16.56
N GLY A 88 23.75 13.69 -15.34
CA GLY A 88 24.34 14.46 -14.25
C GLY A 88 25.70 13.92 -13.83
N TYR A 89 25.86 12.61 -13.69
CA TYR A 89 27.15 11.98 -13.39
C TYR A 89 28.16 12.18 -14.52
N LEU A 90 27.76 12.04 -15.78
CA LEU A 90 28.63 12.26 -16.94
C LEU A 90 29.07 13.72 -17.06
N MET A 91 28.16 14.67 -16.83
CA MET A 91 28.51 16.10 -16.76
C MET A 91 29.42 16.39 -15.58
N PHE A 92 29.16 15.80 -14.41
CA PHE A 92 30.00 15.94 -13.23
C PHE A 92 31.42 15.45 -13.49
N THR A 93 31.61 14.27 -14.08
CA THR A 93 32.96 13.75 -14.37
C THR A 93 33.71 14.58 -15.40
N LEU A 94 33.02 15.16 -16.40
CA LEU A 94 33.60 16.11 -17.35
C LEU A 94 34.04 17.42 -16.65
N LEU A 95 33.16 18.03 -15.87
CA LEU A 95 33.42 19.30 -15.17
C LEU A 95 34.47 19.14 -14.06
N TRP A 96 34.50 17.98 -13.43
CA TRP A 96 35.55 17.58 -12.49
C TRP A 96 36.93 17.58 -13.15
N TRP A 97 37.03 17.05 -14.37
CA TRP A 97 38.28 17.06 -15.14
C TRP A 97 38.76 18.47 -15.50
N LEU A 98 37.83 19.43 -15.65
CA LEU A 98 38.11 20.84 -15.92
C LEU A 98 38.41 21.67 -14.64
N GLY A 99 38.44 21.06 -13.45
CA GLY A 99 38.79 21.73 -12.19
C GLY A 99 37.68 22.61 -11.59
N ILE A 100 36.49 22.66 -12.21
CA ILE A 100 35.31 23.41 -11.74
C ILE A 100 34.27 22.52 -11.03
N GLY A 101 34.56 21.23 -10.88
CA GLY A 101 33.65 20.23 -10.28
C GLY A 101 33.19 20.55 -8.85
N PHE A 102 33.92 21.39 -8.11
CA PHE A 102 33.56 21.79 -6.74
C PHE A 102 32.20 22.51 -6.67
N LEU A 103 31.83 23.24 -7.73
CA LEU A 103 30.53 23.94 -7.80
C LEU A 103 29.35 22.98 -8.01
N PHE A 104 29.61 21.77 -8.51
CA PHE A 104 28.59 20.76 -8.86
C PHE A 104 28.42 19.66 -7.81
N LEU A 105 29.14 19.69 -6.69
CA LEU A 105 29.11 18.65 -5.65
C LEU A 105 27.74 18.52 -4.96
N PHE A 106 26.94 19.60 -4.93
CA PHE A 106 25.63 19.64 -4.28
C PHE A 106 24.51 18.99 -5.11
N LEU A 107 24.67 18.89 -6.43
CA LEU A 107 23.63 18.35 -7.31
C LEU A 107 23.38 16.84 -7.13
N PRO A 108 24.40 15.96 -7.13
CA PRO A 108 24.20 14.53 -6.84
C PRO A 108 23.75 14.29 -5.39
N PHE A 109 24.14 15.16 -4.46
CA PHE A 109 23.64 15.11 -3.08
C PHE A 109 22.13 15.33 -3.01
N ALA A 110 21.60 16.34 -3.74
CA ALA A 110 20.17 16.60 -3.81
C ALA A 110 19.37 15.42 -4.39
N ALA A 111 19.89 14.76 -5.44
CA ALA A 111 19.25 13.58 -6.02
C ALA A 111 19.20 12.39 -5.03
N GLY A 112 20.27 12.19 -4.25
CA GLY A 112 20.30 11.19 -3.17
C GLY A 112 19.28 11.49 -2.06
N LEU A 113 19.15 12.76 -1.65
CA LEU A 113 18.15 13.19 -0.67
C LEU A 113 16.73 12.94 -1.17
N LEU A 114 16.45 13.22 -2.44
CA LEU A 114 15.13 12.99 -3.03
C LEU A 114 14.74 11.50 -2.97
N GLY A 115 15.66 10.61 -3.35
CA GLY A 115 15.47 9.15 -3.27
C GLY A 115 15.26 8.67 -1.83
N LEU A 116 16.03 9.21 -0.88
CA LEU A 116 15.87 8.90 0.54
C LEU A 116 14.51 9.35 1.09
N ILE A 117 14.08 10.57 0.75
CA ILE A 117 12.76 11.09 1.13
C ILE A 117 11.65 10.22 0.55
N GLU A 118 11.77 9.81 -0.72
CA GLU A 118 10.79 8.89 -1.33
C GLU A 118 10.76 7.53 -0.64
N GLY A 119 11.91 6.97 -0.28
CA GLY A 119 11.97 5.70 0.43
C GLY A 119 11.34 5.77 1.81
N ILE A 120 11.63 6.82 2.58
CA ILE A 120 10.97 7.05 3.87
C ILE A 120 9.46 7.26 3.66
N LEU A 121 9.05 8.02 2.65
CA LEU A 121 7.64 8.23 2.34
C LEU A 121 6.91 6.91 2.04
N TYR A 122 7.52 6.01 1.29
CA TYR A 122 6.91 4.72 0.95
C TYR A 122 6.76 3.85 2.19
N LEU A 123 7.79 3.80 3.04
CA LEU A 123 7.77 3.00 4.27
C LEU A 123 6.82 3.56 5.34
N THR A 124 6.61 4.88 5.37
CA THR A 124 5.74 5.55 6.35
C THR A 124 4.27 5.60 5.95
N LYS A 125 3.94 5.38 4.68
CA LYS A 125 2.54 5.28 4.22
C LYS A 125 1.88 3.98 4.66
N SER A 126 0.56 4.04 4.84
CA SER A 126 -0.23 2.81 5.00
C SER A 126 -0.22 1.99 3.70
N ASP A 127 -0.40 0.68 3.81
CA ASP A 127 -0.41 -0.22 2.63
C ASP A 127 -1.55 0.14 1.67
N ALA A 128 -2.73 0.48 2.19
CA ALA A 128 -3.88 0.86 1.39
C ALA A 128 -3.65 2.15 0.59
N GLU A 129 -3.04 3.17 1.21
CA GLU A 129 -2.68 4.41 0.52
C GLU A 129 -1.58 4.18 -0.52
N PHE A 130 -0.60 3.33 -0.19
CA PHE A 130 0.47 2.98 -1.12
C PHE A 130 -0.08 2.29 -2.37
N ASP A 131 -0.96 1.31 -2.20
CA ASP A 131 -1.60 0.62 -3.32
C ASP A 131 -2.43 1.59 -4.17
N ALA A 132 -3.29 2.39 -3.53
CA ALA A 132 -4.13 3.35 -4.22
C ALA A 132 -3.31 4.35 -5.04
N LYS A 133 -2.20 4.84 -4.47
CA LYS A 133 -1.43 5.96 -5.03
C LYS A 133 -0.37 5.50 -6.04
N TYR A 134 0.37 4.43 -5.74
CA TYR A 134 1.56 4.05 -6.51
C TYR A 134 1.36 2.78 -7.35
N VAL A 135 0.54 1.82 -6.88
CA VAL A 135 0.27 0.59 -7.64
C VAL A 135 -0.85 0.82 -8.65
N ARG A 136 -2.01 1.33 -8.19
CA ARG A 136 -3.19 1.60 -9.02
C ARG A 136 -3.13 2.97 -9.67
N GLY A 137 -2.85 4.00 -8.88
CA GLY A 137 -2.83 5.40 -9.31
C GLY A 137 -1.58 5.80 -10.11
N LYS A 138 -0.50 4.99 -10.07
CA LYS A 138 0.77 5.22 -10.76
C LYS A 138 1.32 6.65 -10.58
N GLN A 139 1.31 7.18 -9.35
CA GLN A 139 1.86 8.51 -9.09
C GLN A 139 3.37 8.56 -9.36
N GLU A 140 3.77 9.43 -10.28
CA GLU A 140 5.12 9.49 -10.85
C GLU A 140 6.15 10.16 -9.93
N TRP A 141 5.75 11.11 -9.10
CA TRP A 141 6.64 11.91 -8.23
C TRP A 141 6.14 11.89 -6.79
N LEU A 142 6.90 12.49 -5.87
CA LEU A 142 6.44 12.82 -4.51
C LEU A 142 5.12 13.61 -4.56
#